data_AF-A0A7C2V2A6-F1
#
_entry.id   AF-A0A7C2V2A6-F1
#
_cell.length_a   1.000
_cell.length_b   1.000
_cell.length_c   1.000
_cell.angle_alpha   90.00
_cell.angle_beta   90.00
_cell.angle_gamma   90.00
#
_symmetry.space_group_name_H-M   'P 1'
#
loop_
_entity.id
_entity.type
_entity.pdbx_description
1 polymer ?
#
loop_
_entity_poly.entity_id
_entity_poly.type
_entity_poly.pdbx_seq_one_letter_code
_entity_poly.pdbx_strand_id
1 'polypeptide(L)' 'MGEVGYLDYRSNPRAYVYAKVLDGLVEARLALEMLDRSLMQNAAAKAFVSVKSIVSALVVSNISKLIEGKPDRERDW' A
#
# COMPACT_ATOMS: atom_id res chain seq x y z
N MET A 1 9.15 -24.57 4.94
CA MET A 1 8.42 -23.59 4.11
C MET A 1 8.74 -22.22 4.69
N GLY A 2 9.43 -21.36 3.94
CA GLY A 2 9.75 -20.01 4.42
C GLY A 2 8.48 -19.20 4.62
N GLU A 3 8.38 -18.45 5.71
CA GLU A 3 7.27 -17.52 5.93
C GLU A 3 7.20 -16.55 4.75
N VAL A 4 6.14 -16.67 3.96
CA VAL A 4 5.84 -15.70 2.93
C VAL A 4 5.38 -14.43 3.64
N GLY A 5 6.26 -13.42 3.67
CA GLY A 5 5.95 -12.13 4.27
C GLY A 5 4.74 -11.48 3.62
N TYR A 6 3.93 -10.76 4.40
CA TYR A 6 2.72 -10.07 3.95
C TYR A 6 2.95 -9.01 2.85
N LEU A 7 4.21 -8.72 2.52
CA LEU A 7 4.62 -7.78 1.47
C LEU A 7 4.75 -8.42 0.08
N ASP A 8 4.67 -9.75 -0.03
CA ASP A 8 4.70 -10.42 -1.33
C ASP A 8 3.30 -10.54 -1.94
N TYR A 9 2.95 -9.59 -2.80
CA TYR A 9 1.66 -9.59 -3.49
C TYR A 9 1.54 -10.73 -4.52
N ARG A 10 2.64 -11.30 -5.01
CA ARG A 10 2.62 -12.31 -6.09
C ARG A 10 2.18 -13.67 -5.55
N SER A 11 2.61 -14.03 -4.35
CA SER A 11 2.25 -15.29 -3.70
C SER A 11 0.95 -15.20 -2.89
N ASN A 12 0.64 -14.06 -2.28
CA ASN A 12 -0.62 -13.88 -1.53
C ASN A 12 -1.18 -12.44 -1.68
N PRO A 13 -1.83 -12.13 -2.81
CA PRO A 13 -2.35 -10.78 -3.09
C PRO A 13 -3.43 -10.34 -2.10
N ARG A 14 -4.24 -11.27 -1.58
CA ARG A 14 -5.29 -10.94 -0.61
C ARG A 14 -4.69 -10.47 0.71
N ALA A 15 -3.70 -11.19 1.25
CA ALA A 15 -3.01 -10.80 2.47
C ALA A 15 -2.28 -9.46 2.30
N TYR A 16 -1.63 -9.26 1.14
CA TYR A 16 -0.98 -7.99 0.79
C TYR A 16 -1.97 -6.82 0.81
N VAL A 17 -3.12 -6.97 0.15
CA VAL A 17 -4.16 -5.92 0.11
C VAL A 17 -4.67 -5.60 1.52
N TYR A 18 -4.97 -6.62 2.33
CA TYR A 18 -5.40 -6.41 3.72
C TYR A 18 -4.35 -5.66 4.55
N ALA A 19 -3.09 -6.07 4.45
CA ALA A 19 -1.99 -5.42 5.16
C ALA A 19 -1.82 -3.95 4.71
N LYS A 20 -1.91 -3.66 3.41
CA LYS A 20 -1.79 -2.30 2.89
C LYS A 20 -2.95 -1.38 3.28
N VAL A 21 -4.17 -1.92 3.38
CA VAL A 21 -5.30 -1.17 3.93
C VAL A 21 -5.05 -0.84 5.40
N LEU A 22 -4.60 -1.81 6.20
CA LEU A 22 -4.28 -1.59 7.61
C LEU A 22 -3.13 -0.57 7.79
N ASP A 23 -2.04 -0.71 7.04
CA ASP A 23 -0.92 0.24 6.99
C ASP A 23 -1.45 1.66 6.70
N GLY A 24 -2.31 1.79 5.68
CA GLY A 24 -2.88 3.07 5.29
C GLY A 24 -3.69 3.74 6.41
N LEU A 25 -4.53 2.97 7.10
CA LEU A 25 -5.35 3.47 8.22
C LEU A 25 -4.50 3.86 9.43
N VAL A 26 -3.50 3.05 9.78
CA VAL A 26 -2.59 3.33 10.91
C VAL A 26 -1.78 4.59 10.65
N GLU A 27 -1.22 4.72 9.45
CA GLU A 27 -0.41 5.90 9.08
C GLU A 27 -1.27 7.17 8.99
N ALA A 28 -2.54 7.07 8.56
CA ALA A 28 -3.48 8.20 8.61
C ALA A 28 -3.76 8.65 10.05
N ARG A 29 -4.00 7.70 10.96
CA ARG A 29 -4.20 8.00 12.38
C ARG A 29 -2.98 8.70 12.98
N LEU A 30 -1.77 8.20 12.69
CA LEU A 30 -0.52 8.83 13.13
C LEU A 30 -0.34 10.24 12.54
N ALA A 31 -0.73 10.45 11.27
CA ALA A 31 -0.66 11.77 10.66
C ALA A 31 -1.53 12.79 11.40
N LEU A 32 -2.75 12.41 11.78
CA LEU A 32 -3.65 13.24 12.56
C LEU A 32 -3.11 13.52 13.97
N GLU A 33 -2.58 12.51 14.66
CA GLU A 33 -1.94 12.68 15.98
C GLU A 33 -0.74 13.64 15.91
N MET A 34 0.06 13.57 14.84
CA MET A 34 1.20 14.46 14.63
C MET A 34 0.75 15.89 14.30
N LEU A 35 -0.33 16.04 13.53
CA LEU A 35 -0.89 17.35 13.20
C LEU A 35 -1.41 18.07 14.45
N ASP A 36 -2.12 17.36 15.33
CA ASP A 36 -2.62 17.86 16.62
C ASP A 36 -1.48 18.36 17.53
N ARG A 37 -0.31 17.72 17.42
CA ARG A 37 0.92 18.09 18.14
C ARG A 37 1.77 19.16 17.43
N SER A 38 1.25 19.80 16.38
CA SER A 38 1.95 20.79 15.55
C SER A 38 3.23 20.26 14.86
N LEU A 39 3.34 18.95 14.64
CA LEU A 39 4.47 18.30 13.98
C LEU A 39 4.24 18.20 12.46
N MET A 40 4.16 19.36 11.77
CA MET A 40 3.73 19.44 10.37
C MET A 40 4.50 18.55 9.39
N GLN A 41 5.84 18.54 9.44
CA GLN A 41 6.64 17.73 8.51
C GLN A 41 6.39 16.23 8.71
N ASN A 42 6.26 15.78 9.97
CA ASN A 42 6.02 14.39 10.30
C ASN A 42 4.60 13.98 9.90
N ALA A 43 3.61 14.85 10.16
CA ALA A 43 2.23 14.64 9.74
C ALA A 43 2.13 14.49 8.22
N ALA A 44 2.80 15.35 7.44
CA ALA A 44 2.84 15.26 5.99
C ALA A 44 3.48 13.96 5.50
N ALA A 45 4.59 13.54 6.12
CA ALA A 45 5.24 12.27 5.79
C ALA A 45 4.31 11.07 6.04
N LYS A 46 3.61 11.04 7.18
CA LYS A 46 2.64 9.99 7.52
C LYS A 46 1.42 9.98 6.60
N ALA A 47 0.89 11.15 6.25
CA ALA A 47 -0.20 11.27 5.28
C ALA A 47 0.21 10.72 3.91
N PHE A 48 1.43 11.01 3.44
CA PHE A 48 1.94 10.46 2.19
C PHE A 48 2.04 8.93 2.21
N VAL A 49 2.59 8.35 3.29
CA VAL A 49 2.69 6.88 3.44
C VAL A 49 1.30 6.23 3.49
N SER A 50 0.34 6.87 4.15
CA SER A 50 -1.06 6.42 4.18
C SER A 50 -1.64 6.30 2.77
N VAL A 51 -1.58 7.39 2.00
CA VAL A 51 -2.08 7.41 0.62
C VAL A 51 -1.37 6.38 -0.25
N LYS A 52 -0.03 6.30 -0.16
CA LYS A 52 0.76 5.30 -0.89
C LYS A 52 0.31 3.88 -0.60
N SER A 53 0.00 3.56 0.65
CA SER A 53 -0.45 2.22 1.05
C SER A 53 -1.83 1.90 0.47
N ILE A 54 -2.78 2.84 0.53
CA ILE A 54 -4.10 2.65 -0.07
C ILE A 54 -4.02 2.51 -1.60
N VAL A 55 -3.21 3.32 -2.28
CA VAL A 55 -2.97 3.20 -3.73
C VAL A 55 -2.39 1.83 -4.06
N SER A 56 -1.44 1.33 -3.27
CA SER A 56 -0.88 -0.02 -3.47
C SER A 56 -1.94 -1.11 -3.35
N ALA A 57 -2.84 -1.02 -2.38
CA ALA A 57 -3.96 -1.95 -2.22
C ALA A 57 -4.93 -1.89 -3.42
N LEU A 58 -5.24 -0.70 -3.93
CA LEU A 58 -6.08 -0.51 -5.11
C LEU A 58 -5.45 -1.07 -6.38
N VAL A 59 -4.15 -0.84 -6.59
CA VAL A 59 -3.41 -1.39 -7.74
C VAL A 59 -3.40 -2.92 -7.69
N VAL A 60 -2.99 -3.51 -6.57
CA VAL A 60 -2.89 -4.98 -6.46
C VAL A 60 -4.26 -5.65 -6.56
N SER A 61 -5.30 -5.08 -5.95
CA SER A 61 -6.68 -5.62 -6.07
C SER A 61 -7.23 -5.59 -7.51
N ASN A 62 -6.65 -4.76 -8.39
CA ASN A 62 -7.06 -4.63 -9.78
C ASN A 62 -5.96 -5.02 -10.78
N ILE A 63 -4.86 -5.64 -10.33
CA ILE A 63 -3.64 -5.81 -11.14
C ILE A 63 -3.92 -6.58 -12.43
N SER A 64 -4.76 -7.62 -12.38
CA SER A 64 -5.11 -8.44 -13.54
C SER A 64 -5.75 -7.63 -14.67
N LYS A 65 -6.55 -6.61 -14.34
CA LYS A 65 -7.18 -5.71 -15.32
C LYS A 65 -6.19 -4.67 -15.84
N LEU A 66 -5.28 -4.19 -14.99
CA LEU A 66 -4.27 -3.19 -15.36
C LEU A 66 -3.24 -3.75 -16.36
N ILE A 67 -2.94 -5.04 -16.25
CA ILE A 67 -1.99 -5.74 -17.13
C ILE A 67 -2.66 -6.44 -18.32
N GLU A 68 -3.97 -6.31 -18.47
CA GLU A 68 -4.73 -6.94 -19.56
C GLU A 68 -4.35 -6.29 -20.90
N GLY A 69 -3.98 -7.10 -21.90
CA GLY A 69 -3.57 -6.62 -23.22
C GLY A 69 -2.20 -5.93 -23.26
N LYS A 70 -1.44 -5.93 -22.16
CA LYS A 70 -0.08 -5.38 -22.11
C LYS A 70 0.96 -6.37 -22.65
N PRO A 71 2.05 -5.90 -23.31
CA PRO A 71 3.17 -6.77 -23.69
C PRO A 71 3.81 -7.41 -22.45
N ASP A 72 4.32 -8.64 -22.55
CA ASP A 72 4.87 -9.38 -21.39
C ASP A 72 5.93 -8.58 -20.61
N ARG A 73 6.79 -7.84 -21.33
CA ARG A 73 7.79 -6.95 -20.72
C ARG A 73 7.18 -5.87 -19.81
N GLU A 74 6.01 -5.33 -20.15
CA GLU A 74 5.30 -4.34 -19.33
C GLU A 74 4.53 -4.99 -18.17
N ARG A 75 4.17 -6.28 -18.26
CA ARG A 75 3.44 -7.00 -17.20
C ARG A 75 4.33 -7.39 -16.03
N ASP A 76 5.63 -7.54 -16.29
CA ASP A 76 6.64 -7.92 -15.28
C ASP A 76 7.19 -6.74 -14.45
N TRP A 77 7.02 -5.51 -14.95
CA TRP A 77 7.40 -4.24 -14.30
C TRP A 77 6.45 -3.92 -13.12
#